data_AF-D8GQ70-F1
#
_entry.id   AF-D8GQ70-F1
#
_cell.length_a   1.000
_cell.length_b   1.000
_cell.length_c   1.000
_cell.angle_alpha   90.00
_cell.angle_beta   90.00
_cell.angle_gamma   90.00
#
_symmetry.space_group_name_H-M   'P 1'
#
loop_
_entity.id
_entity.type
_entity.pdbx_description
1 polymer ?
#
loop_
_entity_poly.entity_id
_entity_poly.type
_entity_poly.pdbx_seq_one_letter_code
_entity_poly.pdbx_strand_id
1 'polypeptide(L)'
;MAATIPSRIDFKTPRQKEWGIIKSGSLIQLNYGDVTDETGKGVNAYSSNCYQDVLQQAKMLIAQGAGTNDVQVVEFVPYDYIMQPNV
;
A
#
# COMPACT_ATOMS: atom_id res chain seq x y z
N MET A 1 31.94 13.68 21.34
CA MET A 1 31.37 14.37 20.16
C MET A 1 30.10 13.64 19.77
N ALA A 2 28.96 14.31 19.68
CA ALA A 2 27.73 13.70 19.17
C ALA A 2 27.90 13.50 17.67
N ALA A 3 27.74 12.27 17.17
CA ALA A 3 27.77 12.01 15.74
C ALA A 3 26.56 12.71 15.08
N THR A 4 26.82 13.56 14.09
CA THR A 4 25.76 14.17 13.29
C THR A 4 25.10 13.07 12.46
N ILE A 5 23.86 12.68 12.81
CA ILE A 5 23.10 11.70 12.05
C ILE A 5 22.62 12.39 10.76
N PRO A 6 22.99 11.91 9.56
CA PRO A 6 22.47 12.47 8.33
C PRO A 6 20.97 12.18 8.23
N SER A 7 20.15 13.20 8.45
CA SER A 7 18.75 13.13 8.08
C SER A 7 18.62 13.44 6.60
N ARG A 8 17.96 12.52 5.86
CA ARG A 8 17.67 12.73 4.46
C ARG A 8 16.22 13.16 4.35
N ILE A 9 16.03 14.45 4.10
CA ILE A 9 14.74 14.97 3.63
C ILE A 9 14.60 14.52 2.17
N ASP A 10 13.89 13.43 1.91
CA ASP A 10 13.63 12.92 0.56
C ASP A 10 12.20 13.30 0.14
N PHE A 11 12.00 14.58 -0.18
CA PHE A 11 10.74 15.03 -0.79
C PHE A 11 10.87 14.93 -2.31
N LYS A 12 10.29 13.88 -2.91
CA LYS A 12 10.05 13.80 -4.35
C LYS A 12 8.60 14.11 -4.68
N THR A 13 8.24 15.39 -4.70
CA THR A 13 6.97 15.92 -5.28
C THR A 13 5.69 15.29 -4.66
N PRO A 14 4.45 15.73 -4.94
CA PRO A 14 3.34 15.48 -4.02
C PRO A 14 3.02 13.98 -3.90
N ARG A 15 2.93 13.52 -2.64
CA ARG A 15 1.98 12.51 -2.14
C ARG A 15 1.58 11.50 -3.21
N GLN A 16 2.43 10.52 -3.54
CA GLN A 16 1.88 9.31 -4.14
C GLN A 16 0.83 8.81 -3.16
N LYS A 17 -0.43 8.87 -3.59
CA LYS A 17 -1.53 8.34 -2.81
C LYS A 17 -1.36 6.83 -2.90
N GLU A 18 -0.73 6.27 -1.89
CA GLU A 18 -0.52 4.86 -1.80
C GLU A 18 -1.75 4.29 -1.10
N TRP A 19 -2.40 3.32 -1.72
CA TRP A 19 -3.69 2.79 -1.29
C TRP A 19 -3.58 1.32 -1.00
N GLY A 20 -4.29 0.84 0.03
CA GLY A 20 -4.37 -0.58 0.37
C GLY A 20 -5.79 -1.02 0.69
N ILE A 21 -5.97 -2.31 0.94
CA ILE A 21 -7.23 -2.88 1.43
C ILE A 21 -7.01 -3.54 2.78
N ILE A 22 -7.83 -3.16 3.76
CA ILE A 22 -8.00 -3.91 5.00
C ILE A 22 -9.19 -4.86 4.79
N LYS A 23 -8.95 -6.16 4.99
CA LYS A 23 -9.99 -7.19 5.02
C LYS A 23 -10.04 -7.82 6.40
N SER A 24 -11.21 -7.80 7.05
CA SER A 24 -11.41 -8.37 8.40
C SER A 24 -10.35 -7.90 9.41
N GLY A 25 -10.02 -6.60 9.36
CA GLY A 25 -9.05 -5.97 10.26
C GLY A 25 -7.56 -6.17 9.92
N SER A 26 -7.24 -6.88 8.83
CA SER A 26 -5.85 -7.10 8.39
C SER A 26 -5.57 -6.47 7.03
N LEU A 27 -4.40 -5.84 6.88
CA LEU A 27 -3.91 -5.40 5.57
C LEU A 27 -3.59 -6.62 4.70
N ILE A 28 -4.20 -6.70 3.52
CA ILE A 28 -4.02 -7.83 2.60
C ILE A 28 -3.20 -7.43 1.37
N GLN A 29 -2.57 -8.42 0.75
CA GLN A 29 -1.93 -8.24 -0.55
C GLN A 29 -2.98 -8.25 -1.67
N LEU A 30 -2.74 -7.43 -2.67
CA LEU A 30 -3.56 -7.24 -3.85
C LEU A 30 -2.74 -7.56 -5.08
N ASN A 31 -3.38 -8.11 -6.11
CA ASN A 31 -2.73 -8.23 -7.40
C ASN A 31 -2.63 -6.83 -8.04
N TYR A 32 -1.41 -6.33 -8.21
CA TYR A 32 -1.11 -4.97 -8.64
C TYR A 32 -1.67 -4.71 -10.05
N GLY A 33 -2.88 -4.16 -10.15
CA GLY A 33 -3.55 -3.91 -11.43
C GLY A 33 -3.76 -5.17 -12.28
N ASP A 34 -3.96 -6.34 -11.65
CA ASP A 34 -4.09 -7.65 -12.31
C ASP A 34 -2.86 -8.09 -13.14
N VAL A 35 -1.68 -7.53 -12.84
CA VAL A 35 -0.42 -7.90 -13.51
C VAL A 35 0.02 -9.30 -13.11
N THR A 36 0.52 -10.08 -14.08
CA THR A 36 1.11 -11.40 -13.84
C THR A 36 2.59 -11.40 -14.19
N ASP A 37 3.37 -12.21 -13.49
CA ASP A 37 4.77 -12.45 -13.81
C ASP A 37 4.92 -13.42 -15.00
N GLU A 38 6.18 -13.71 -15.37
CA GLU A 38 6.53 -14.60 -16.48
C GLU A 38 6.01 -16.05 -16.28
N THR A 39 5.62 -16.42 -15.06
CA THR A 39 5.06 -17.73 -14.71
C THR A 39 3.53 -17.73 -14.64
N GLY A 40 2.88 -16.59 -14.93
CA GLY A 40 1.43 -16.41 -14.87
C GLY A 40 0.89 -16.20 -13.45
N LYS A 41 1.76 -15.97 -12.46
CA LYS A 41 1.37 -15.70 -11.08
C LYS A 41 1.13 -14.21 -10.89
N GLY A 42 0.06 -13.84 -10.18
CA GLY A 42 -0.25 -12.44 -9.86
C GLY A 42 0.88 -11.77 -9.07
N VAL A 43 1.25 -10.57 -9.50
CA VAL A 43 2.26 -9.76 -8.81
C VAL A 43 1.57 -9.07 -7.64
N ASN A 44 1.75 -9.66 -6.45
CA ASN A 44 1.08 -9.23 -5.24
C ASN A 44 1.83 -8.09 -4.53
N ALA A 45 1.13 -7.03 -4.18
CA ALA A 45 1.63 -5.90 -3.39
C ALA A 45 0.64 -5.54 -2.28
N TYR A 46 1.13 -5.00 -1.16
CA TYR A 46 0.26 -4.50 -0.08
C TYR A 46 -0.39 -3.16 -0.40
N SER A 47 0.10 -2.50 -1.44
CA SER A 47 -0.30 -1.16 -1.81
C SER A 47 -0.21 -0.93 -3.31
N SER A 48 -0.99 0.04 -3.78
CA SER A 48 -0.94 0.56 -5.16
C SER A 48 -0.96 2.09 -5.15
N ASN A 49 -0.24 2.70 -6.08
CA ASN A 49 -0.30 4.14 -6.31
C ASN A 49 -1.54 4.56 -7.13
N CYS A 50 -2.38 3.61 -7.52
CA CYS A 50 -3.59 3.80 -8.31
C CYS A 50 -4.83 3.44 -7.47
N TYR A 51 -5.65 4.44 -7.14
CA TYR A 51 -6.88 4.25 -6.37
C TYR A 51 -7.89 3.35 -7.09
N GLN A 52 -7.97 3.46 -8.42
CA GLN A 52 -8.90 2.69 -9.25
C GLN A 52 -8.61 1.19 -9.17
N ASP A 53 -7.34 0.80 -9.16
CA ASP A 53 -6.94 -0.60 -9.05
C ASP A 53 -7.38 -1.18 -7.70
N VAL A 54 -7.16 -0.42 -6.63
CA VAL A 54 -7.58 -0.81 -5.27
C VAL A 54 -9.10 -0.91 -5.17
N LEU A 55 -9.84 0.02 -5.78
CA LEU A 55 -11.30 -0.05 -5.85
C LEU A 55 -11.80 -1.28 -6.61
N GLN A 56 -11.15 -1.65 -7.71
CA GLN A 56 -11.50 -2.84 -8.48
C GLN A 56 -11.29 -4.10 -7.65
N GLN A 57 -10.15 -4.22 -6.97
CA GLN A 57 -9.86 -5.35 -6.09
C GLN A 57 -10.85 -5.42 -4.91
N ALA A 58 -11.23 -4.29 -4.32
CA ALA A 58 -12.25 -4.24 -3.26
C ALA A 58 -13.59 -4.77 -3.76
N LYS A 59 -14.02 -4.37 -4.97
CA LYS A 59 -15.26 -4.88 -5.59
C LYS A 59 -15.18 -6.39 -5.86
N MET A 60 -14.03 -6.89 -6.32
CA MET A 60 -13.83 -8.31 -6.53
C MET A 60 -13.95 -9.12 -5.23
N LEU A 61 -13.35 -8.65 -4.14
CA LEU A 61 -13.45 -9.29 -2.83
C LEU A 61 -14.90 -9.36 -2.34
N ILE A 62 -15.66 -8.28 -2.52
CA ILE A 62 -17.10 -8.24 -2.18
C ILE A 62 -17.88 -9.22 -3.06
N ALA A 63 -17.62 -9.24 -4.37
CA ALA A 63 -18.26 -10.18 -5.30
C ALA A 63 -17.93 -11.66 -4.99
N GLN A 64 -16.76 -11.93 -4.41
CA GLN A 64 -16.34 -13.26 -3.94
C GLN A 64 -16.93 -13.64 -2.56
N GLY A 65 -17.79 -12.80 -1.98
CA GLY A 65 -18.53 -13.10 -0.76
C GLY A 65 -17.98 -12.43 0.51
N ALA A 66 -17.01 -11.52 0.42
CA ALA A 66 -16.65 -10.68 1.56
C ALA A 66 -17.80 -9.71 1.88
N GLY A 67 -18.12 -9.51 3.16
CA GLY A 67 -19.09 -8.51 3.58
C GLY A 67 -18.58 -7.09 3.26
N THR A 68 -19.48 -6.18 2.89
CA THR A 68 -19.10 -4.77 2.60
C THR A 68 -18.50 -4.07 3.81
N ASN A 69 -18.88 -4.48 5.03
CA ASN A 69 -18.31 -3.96 6.28
C ASN A 69 -16.92 -4.54 6.59
N ASP A 70 -16.55 -5.65 5.94
CA ASP A 70 -15.29 -6.34 6.17
C ASP A 70 -14.18 -5.86 5.24
N VAL A 71 -14.48 -4.96 4.30
CA VAL A 71 -13.54 -4.45 3.28
C VAL A 71 -13.44 -2.94 3.40
N GLN A 72 -12.24 -2.43 3.65
CA GLN A 72 -11.97 -0.99 3.76
C GLN A 72 -10.82 -0.62 2.83
N VAL A 73 -10.99 0.45 2.06
CA VAL A 73 -9.91 1.06 1.28
C VAL A 73 -9.24 2.13 2.12
N VAL A 74 -7.92 2.05 2.25
CA VAL A 74 -7.13 2.96 3.09
C VAL A 74 -6.12 3.74 2.27
N GLU A 75 -5.93 5.01 2.60
CA GLU A 75 -4.85 5.85 2.07
C GLU A 75 -3.69 5.83 3.06
N PHE A 76 -2.51 5.43 2.60
CA PHE A 76 -1.27 5.58 3.34
C PHE A 76 -0.79 7.02 3.19
N VAL A 77 -0.69 7.72 4.31
CA VAL A 77 -0.10 9.05 4.36
C VAL A 77 1.42 8.85 4.51
N PRO A 78 2.26 9.39 3.61
CA PRO A 78 3.71 9.23 3.73
C PRO A 78 4.23 9.84 5.03
N TYR A 79 5.27 9.23 5.60
CA TYR A 79 5.96 9.79 6.76
C TYR A 79 6.63 11.11 6.39
N ASP A 80 6.38 12.17 7.16
CA ASP A 80 6.98 13.49 6.95
C ASP A 80 8.51 13.49 7.19
N TYR A 81 9.02 12.49 7.91
CA TYR A 81 10.44 12.39 8.27
C TYR A 81 10.84 10.94 8.56
N ILE A 82 12.02 10.51 8.06
CA ILE A 82 12.60 9.20 8.35
C ILE A 82 13.89 9.43 9.16
N MET A 83 13.98 8.81 10.34
CA MET A 83 15.19 8.74 11.16
C MET A 83 15.79 7.34 11.06
N GLN A 84 17.11 7.25 10.92
CA GLN A 84 17.78 5.97 11.17
C GLN A 84 17.90 5.75 12.68
N PRO A 85 17.62 4.54 13.17
CA PRO A 85 17.81 4.21 14.58
C PRO A 85 19.29 4.32 14.95
N ASN A 86 19.56 4.85 16.13
CA ASN A 86 20.90 4.86 16.71
C ASN A 86 21.18 3.44 17.25
N VAL A 87 22.21 2.77 16.72
CA VAL A 87 22.71 1.48 17.23
C VAL A 87 23.97 1.68 18.06
#